data_AF-A0A0C2DFE3-F1
#
_entry.id   AF-A0A0C2DFE3-F1
#
_cell.length_a   1.000
_cell.length_b   1.000
_cell.length_c   1.000
_cell.angle_alpha   90.00
_cell.angle_beta   90.00
_cell.angle_gamma   90.00
#
_symmetry.space_group_name_H-M   'P 1'
#
loop_
_entity.id
_entity.type
_entity.pdbx_description
1 polymer ?
#
loop_
_entity_poly.entity_id
_entity_poly.type
_entity_poly.pdbx_seq_one_letter_code
_entity_poly.pdbx_strand_id
1 'polypeptide(L)'
;MLRADGGTFHDKCCVCANCQKSLEGQPYTKDPDGFLHCMPCFHERFAPQCVVRKQPIIPEEGTTERVWIQALDQNYHKDCFKCEACGMKLSSKVDPKIYSMLTYTTQ
;
A
#
# COMPACT_ATOMS: atom_id res chain seq x y z
N MET A 1 9.09 19.26 -27.66
CA MET A 1 7.95 18.62 -28.33
C MET A 1 8.14 17.12 -28.27
N LEU A 2 7.23 16.38 -27.64
CA LEU A 2 7.09 14.93 -27.79
C LEU A 2 5.59 14.63 -27.86
N ARG A 3 5.18 13.94 -28.93
CA ARG A 3 3.83 13.42 -29.18
C ARG A 3 3.99 11.94 -29.47
N ALA A 4 3.24 11.10 -28.75
CA ALA A 4 2.80 9.79 -29.22
C ALA A 4 1.55 9.37 -28.42
N ASP A 5 0.48 9.10 -29.17
CA ASP A 5 -0.75 8.38 -28.79
C ASP A 5 -1.59 8.88 -27.59
N GLY A 6 -2.63 9.65 -27.89
CA GLY A 6 -3.89 9.60 -27.11
C GLY A 6 -4.15 10.63 -26.01
N GLY A 7 -3.19 11.44 -25.58
CA GLY A 7 -3.49 12.52 -24.63
C GLY A 7 -2.28 13.32 -24.16
N THR A 8 -2.20 14.59 -24.54
CA THR A 8 -1.26 15.56 -23.98
C THR A 8 -1.75 15.99 -22.61
N PHE A 9 -1.29 15.31 -21.56
CA PHE A 9 -1.34 15.84 -20.20
C PHE A 9 -0.24 16.90 -20.06
N HIS A 10 -0.58 18.08 -19.54
CA HIS A 10 0.41 19.13 -19.29
C HIS A 10 1.45 18.65 -18.26
N ASP A 11 2.70 19.06 -18.44
CA ASP A 11 3.84 18.87 -17.53
C ASP A 11 3.57 19.33 -16.08
N LYS A 12 2.55 20.18 -15.89
CA LYS A 12 2.15 20.76 -14.59
C LYS A 12 0.92 20.14 -13.93
N CYS A 13 0.30 19.11 -14.51
CA CYS A 13 -0.97 18.56 -13.98
C CYS A 13 -0.85 17.20 -13.28
N CYS A 14 0.28 16.52 -13.36
CA CYS A 14 0.52 15.28 -12.61
C CYS A 14 0.97 15.59 -11.18
N VAL A 15 0.11 16.21 -10.39
CA VAL A 15 0.33 16.46 -8.96
C VAL A 15 -0.56 15.58 -8.12
N CYS A 16 -0.10 15.19 -6.93
CA CYS A 16 -0.94 14.47 -6.00
C CYS A 16 -2.11 15.35 -5.54
N ALA A 17 -3.34 14.88 -5.67
CA ALA A 17 -4.52 15.61 -5.19
C ALA A 17 -4.45 15.91 -3.68
N ASN A 18 -3.79 15.05 -2.89
CA ASN A 18 -3.69 15.17 -1.44
C ASN A 18 -2.56 16.08 -0.97
N CYS A 19 -1.33 15.86 -1.46
CA CYS A 19 -0.15 16.62 -1.01
C CYS A 19 0.38 17.64 -2.02
N GLN A 20 -0.26 17.77 -3.19
CA GLN A 20 0.10 18.70 -4.27
C GLN A 20 1.54 18.57 -4.80
N LYS A 21 2.22 17.46 -4.48
CA LYS A 21 3.59 17.19 -4.92
C LYS A 21 3.60 16.75 -6.38
N SER A 22 4.58 17.21 -7.15
CA SER A 22 4.83 16.70 -8.52
C SER A 22 5.09 15.20 -8.49
N LEU A 23 4.36 14.48 -9.32
CA LEU A 23 4.49 13.03 -9.57
C LEU A 23 5.41 12.75 -10.76
N GLU A 24 6.01 13.77 -11.34
CA GLU A 24 6.93 13.65 -12.47
C GLU A 24 8.14 12.77 -12.06
N GLY A 25 8.33 11.65 -12.78
CA GLY A 25 9.39 10.68 -12.50
C GLY A 25 9.18 9.84 -11.23
N GLN A 26 8.03 9.94 -10.56
CA GLN A 26 7.69 9.12 -9.38
C GLN A 26 6.52 8.19 -9.70
N PRO A 27 6.45 6.99 -9.08
CA PRO A 27 5.28 6.14 -9.22
C PRO A 27 4.05 6.82 -8.61
N TYR A 28 2.92 6.73 -9.30
CA TYR A 28 1.64 7.27 -8.88
C TYR A 28 0.50 6.35 -9.31
N THR A 29 -0.66 6.51 -8.68
CA THR A 29 -1.86 5.75 -9.03
C THR A 29 -3.09 6.67 -9.04
N LYS A 30 -4.19 6.18 -9.59
CA LYS A 30 -5.49 6.87 -9.59
C LYS A 30 -6.41 6.23 -8.57
N ASP A 31 -7.14 7.05 -7.83
CA ASP A 31 -8.20 6.56 -6.96
C ASP A 31 -9.48 6.25 -7.77
N PRO A 32 -10.52 5.64 -7.17
CA PRO A 32 -11.78 5.31 -7.84
C PRO A 32 -12.49 6.52 -8.47
N ASP A 33 -12.32 7.71 -7.90
CA ASP A 33 -12.88 8.97 -8.43
C ASP A 33 -12.01 9.57 -9.55
N GLY A 34 -10.85 8.97 -9.85
CA GLY A 34 -9.97 9.33 -10.96
C GLY A 34 -8.93 10.41 -10.65
N PHE A 35 -8.77 10.82 -9.39
CA PHE A 35 -7.72 11.74 -8.97
C PHE A 35 -6.37 11.03 -8.85
N LEU A 36 -5.31 11.76 -9.19
CA LEU A 36 -3.94 11.26 -9.09
C LEU A 36 -3.43 11.37 -7.66
N HIS A 37 -2.91 10.26 -7.14
CA HIS A 37 -2.30 10.21 -5.82
C HIS A 37 -0.87 9.67 -5.93
N CYS A 38 0.06 10.30 -5.19
CA CYS A 38 1.36 9.69 -5.00
C CYS A 38 1.20 8.38 -4.22
N MET A 39 2.09 7.42 -4.47
CA MET A 39 2.07 6.14 -3.75
C MET A 39 2.00 6.30 -2.23
N PRO A 40 2.74 7.22 -1.58
CA PRO A 40 2.60 7.45 -0.14
C PRO A 40 1.19 7.86 0.30
N CYS A 41 0.56 8.84 -0.35
CA CYS A 41 -0.77 9.30 0.02
C CYS A 41 -1.86 8.28 -0.31
N PHE A 42 -1.71 7.56 -1.43
CA PHE A 42 -2.61 6.48 -1.76
C PHE A 42 -2.50 5.35 -0.73
N HIS A 43 -1.28 4.93 -0.39
CA HIS A 43 -1.06 3.94 0.66
C HIS A 43 -1.61 4.43 2.00
N GLU A 44 -1.36 5.66 2.43
CA GLU A 44 -1.89 6.15 3.71
C GLU A 44 -3.42 6.08 3.78
N ARG A 45 -4.11 6.35 2.67
CA ARG A 45 -5.57 6.39 2.61
C ARG A 45 -6.21 5.01 2.42
N PHE A 46 -5.58 4.14 1.63
CA PHE A 46 -6.15 2.85 1.21
C PHE A 46 -5.44 1.63 1.81
N ALA A 47 -4.32 1.82 2.53
CA ALA A 47 -3.65 0.73 3.22
C ALA A 47 -4.50 0.24 4.40
N PRO A 48 -4.74 -1.08 4.53
CA PRO A 48 -5.12 -1.68 5.79
C PRO A 48 -4.23 -1.21 6.93
N GLN A 49 -4.89 -0.80 8.01
CA GLN A 49 -4.25 -0.39 9.23
C GLN A 49 -3.96 -1.62 10.10
N CYS A 50 -2.75 -1.68 10.64
CA CYS A 50 -2.41 -2.70 11.60
C CYS A 50 -3.16 -2.44 12.92
N VAL A 51 -3.87 -3.45 13.43
CA VAL A 51 -4.61 -3.30 14.70
C VAL A 51 -3.68 -3.13 15.91
N VAL A 52 -2.45 -3.64 15.84
CA VAL A 52 -1.44 -3.58 16.91
C VAL A 52 -0.78 -2.21 16.98
N ARG A 53 -0.29 -1.70 15.83
CA ARG A 53 0.45 -0.42 15.78
C ARG A 53 -0.44 0.79 15.48
N LYS A 54 -1.70 0.55 15.07
CA LYS A 54 -2.63 1.58 14.56
C LYS A 54 -2.05 2.40 13.39
N GLN A 55 -1.09 1.81 12.67
CA GLN A 55 -0.39 2.43 11.55
C GLN A 55 -0.74 1.74 10.24
N PRO A 56 -0.78 2.48 9.11
CA PRO A 56 -0.97 1.87 7.80
C PRO A 56 0.15 0.87 7.52
N ILE A 57 -0.21 -0.29 6.99
CA ILE A 57 0.77 -1.28 6.56
C ILE A 57 1.23 -0.84 5.18
N ILE A 58 2.40 -0.22 5.01
CA ILE A 58 2.86 0.26 3.70
C ILE A 58 3.95 -0.68 3.15
N PRO A 59 4.15 -0.78 1.82
CA PRO A 59 5.25 -1.56 1.27
C PRO A 59 6.60 -0.97 1.71
N GLU A 60 7.61 -1.84 1.80
CA GLU A 60 8.98 -1.44 2.15
C GLU A 60 9.61 -0.63 1.00
N GLU A 61 10.55 0.24 1.36
CA GLU A 61 11.28 1.14 0.47
C GLU A 61 11.90 0.34 -0.69
N GLY A 62 11.39 0.53 -1.91
CA GLY A 62 11.87 -0.19 -3.11
C GLY A 62 11.05 -1.42 -3.52
N THR A 63 9.99 -1.76 -2.81
CA THR A 63 9.05 -2.83 -3.21
C THR A 63 7.71 -2.26 -3.67
N THR A 64 7.17 -2.78 -4.78
CA THR A 64 5.80 -2.45 -5.25
C THR A 64 4.76 -3.37 -4.64
N GLU A 65 5.21 -4.48 -4.03
CA GLU A 65 4.38 -5.50 -3.43
C GLU A 65 4.15 -5.19 -1.95
N ARG A 66 2.91 -4.87 -1.65
CA ARG A 66 2.47 -4.64 -0.28
C ARG A 66 1.96 -5.94 0.31
N VAL A 67 2.60 -6.42 1.38
CA VAL A 67 2.25 -7.70 2.02
C VAL A 67 1.76 -7.48 3.45
N TRP A 68 0.62 -8.07 3.80
CA TRP A 68 0.11 -8.08 5.17
C TRP A 68 -0.56 -9.40 5.51
N ILE A 69 -0.75 -9.63 6.81
CA ILE A 69 -1.47 -10.78 7.34
C ILE A 69 -2.88 -10.33 7.70
N GLN A 70 -3.88 -11.00 7.13
CA GLN A 70 -5.27 -10.87 7.56
C GLN A 70 -5.68 -12.10 8.37
N ALA A 71 -6.02 -11.90 9.64
CA ALA A 71 -6.44 -12.95 10.55
C ALA A 71 -7.64 -12.45 11.37
N LEU A 72 -8.69 -13.28 11.50
CA LEU A 72 -9.90 -12.91 12.24
C LEU A 72 -10.49 -11.56 11.80
N ASP A 73 -10.53 -11.32 10.48
CA ASP A 73 -10.96 -10.07 9.84
C ASP A 73 -10.10 -8.82 10.17
N GLN A 74 -8.96 -9.02 10.84
CA GLN A 74 -8.05 -7.95 11.24
C GLN A 74 -6.75 -8.00 10.47
N ASN A 75 -6.15 -6.83 10.25
CA ASN A 75 -4.93 -6.66 9.47
C ASN A 75 -3.71 -6.45 10.38
N TYR A 76 -2.60 -7.09 10.03
CA TYR A 76 -1.38 -7.07 10.82
C TYR A 76 -0.14 -6.92 9.92
N HIS A 77 0.84 -6.12 10.37
CA HIS A 77 2.19 -6.24 9.84
C HIS A 77 2.72 -7.65 10.11
N LYS A 78 3.62 -8.15 9.24
CA LYS A 78 4.28 -9.46 9.43
C LYS A 78 4.91 -9.60 10.82
N ASP A 79 5.54 -8.53 11.32
CA ASP A 79 6.17 -8.51 12.64
C ASP A 79 5.21 -8.29 13.81
N CYS A 80 4.01 -7.79 13.53
CA CYS A 80 2.99 -7.58 14.56
C CYS A 80 2.14 -8.82 14.80
N PHE A 81 2.09 -9.74 13.84
CA PHE A 81 1.38 -11.02 13.98
C PHE A 81 2.21 -12.02 14.80
N LYS A 82 2.22 -11.79 16.11
CA LYS A 82 2.93 -12.61 17.10
C LYS A 82 2.00 -12.96 18.26
N CYS A 83 2.25 -14.11 18.88
CA CYS A 83 1.49 -14.51 20.06
C CYS A 83 1.76 -13.53 21.21
N GLU A 84 0.71 -13.04 21.86
CA GLU A 84 0.84 -12.12 23.00
C GLU A 84 1.45 -12.82 24.23
N ALA A 85 1.15 -14.11 24.42
CA ALA A 85 1.63 -14.88 25.57
C ALA A 85 3.12 -15.26 25.49
N CYS A 86 3.64 -15.58 24.30
CA CYS A 86 5.02 -16.06 24.13
C CYS A 86 5.89 -15.21 23.20
N GLY A 87 5.34 -14.18 22.55
CA GLY A 87 6.07 -13.27 21.64
C GLY A 87 6.51 -13.90 20.31
N MET A 88 6.22 -15.18 20.08
CA MET A 88 6.66 -15.91 18.88
C MET A 88 5.90 -15.43 17.64
N LYS A 89 6.62 -15.16 16.55
CA LYS A 89 6.04 -14.78 15.24
C LYS A 89 5.20 -15.95 14.71
N LEU A 90 3.90 -15.73 14.53
CA LEU A 90 2.96 -16.76 14.08
C LEU A 90 3.04 -16.98 12.55
N SER A 91 3.65 -16.04 11.83
CA SER A 91 3.84 -16.10 10.37
C SER A 91 4.63 -17.32 9.87
N SER A 92 5.33 -18.04 10.74
CA SER A 92 6.21 -19.15 10.35
C SER A 92 5.63 -20.55 10.61
N LYS A 93 4.51 -20.67 11.34
CA LYS A 93 4.00 -21.99 11.81
C LYS A 93 2.48 -22.17 11.79
N VAL A 94 1.72 -21.24 11.22
CA VAL A 94 0.25 -21.31 11.29
C VAL A 94 -0.33 -21.70 9.94
N ASP A 95 -1.29 -22.64 9.97
CA ASP A 95 -2.04 -23.13 8.81
C ASP A 95 -2.67 -21.99 7.99
N PRO A 96 -2.60 -22.03 6.65
CA PRO A 96 -3.20 -21.03 5.76
C PRO A 96 -4.74 -20.96 5.85
N LYS A 97 -5.37 -21.82 6.65
CA LYS A 97 -6.80 -21.78 6.97
C LYS A 97 -7.15 -20.76 8.06
N ILE A 98 -6.18 -20.28 8.83
CA ILE A 98 -6.40 -19.40 10.00
C ILE A 98 -6.12 -17.93 9.66
N TYR A 99 -5.24 -17.66 8.69
CA TYR A 99 -4.95 -16.32 8.20
C TYR A 99 -4.54 -16.37 6.72
N SER A 100 -4.80 -15.29 5.99
CA SER A 100 -4.37 -15.12 4.61
C SER A 100 -3.23 -14.10 4.54
N MET A 101 -2.16 -14.44 3.82
CA MET A 101 -1.19 -13.44 3.37
C MET A 101 -1.77 -12.77 2.13
N LEU A 102 -2.14 -11.51 2.26
CA LEU A 102 -2.65 -10.73 1.15
C LEU A 102 -1.53 -9.88 0.58
N THR A 103 -1.47 -9.88 -0.75
CA THR A 103 -0.52 -9.08 -1.53
C THR A 103 -1.32 -8.21 -2.49
N TYR A 104 -1.05 -6.91 -2.45
CA TYR A 104 -1.54 -5.99 -3.49
C TYR A 104 -0.33 -5.51 -4.28
N THR A 105 -0.27 -5.93 -5.54
CA THR A 105 0.69 -5.41 -6.51
C THR A 105 0.07 -4.18 -7.13
N THR A 106 0.65 -3.02 -6.84
CA THR A 106 0.24 -1.79 -7.54
C THR A 106 0.87 -1.87 -8.93
N GLN A 107 0.03 -1.92 -9.96
CA GLN A 107 0.46 -2.02 -11.37
C GLN A 107 1.01 -0.70 -11.88
#